data_AF-A0A952B091-F1
#
_entry.id   AF-A0A952B091-F1
#
_cell.length_a   1.000
_cell.length_b   1.000
_cell.length_c   1.000
_cell.angle_alpha   90.00
_cell.angle_beta   90.00
_cell.angle_gamma   90.00
#
_symmetry.space_group_name_H-M   'P 1'
#
loop_
_entity.id
_entity.type
_entity.pdbx_description
1 polymer ?
#
loop_
_entity_poly.entity_id
_entity_poly.type
_entity_poly.pdbx_seq_one_letter_code
_entity_poly.pdbx_strand_id
1 'polypeptide(L)'
;MKSVIKSRAHLSVINIVILVIAGLSVFSSRTYGYSPAMRQEMLSGPWEIVVKMGMDGSMMRFPVKVANENKALTLDNVLPLMGSPIKIRLMQYLPDLKWDTSIVEDPKGGAVVQIKAKGENFNQDIWLSSADPAKQSISSQVGGIKIVKLHSSEGIEKIMRELTSSKSIGIVTVWGNNPNKPLEYVANTGDTITLPTSDYKLKILEYVPHYSVDTTTRKVTNMSNKPVNPAVKINLDNGNDNYEQWLWSKFPSSPHMKKNLPLRVQFTDFDIGTTPGNYVFVAAQSSEPWLFYSKDGKKHSEKAKLKNEYPFAQKTYTFSIEDFSNSANIKTNWKKGSEELSSPAIIASIEENETKKQLVLELNKPNHHNSASGTMVLLYRRETASSKAAN
;
A
#
# COMPACT_ATOMS: atom_id res chain seq x y z
N MET A 1 8.15 -55.59 30.15
CA MET A 1 8.93 -54.42 29.69
C MET A 1 7.98 -53.23 29.55
N LYS A 2 8.12 -52.20 30.40
CA LYS A 2 7.22 -51.04 30.45
C LYS A 2 7.61 -50.05 29.35
N SER A 3 6.64 -49.63 28.51
CA SER A 3 6.83 -48.60 27.51
C SER A 3 6.78 -47.22 28.16
N VAL A 4 7.78 -46.38 27.86
CA VAL A 4 7.84 -44.98 28.28
C VAL A 4 7.49 -44.13 27.08
N ILE A 5 6.26 -43.63 27.05
CA ILE A 5 5.82 -42.62 26.08
C ILE A 5 6.36 -41.27 26.56
N LYS A 6 7.39 -40.75 25.90
CA LYS A 6 7.85 -39.37 26.06
C LYS A 6 6.99 -38.47 25.18
N SER A 7 5.99 -37.81 25.76
CA SER A 7 5.37 -36.65 25.12
C SER A 7 6.34 -35.47 25.24
N ARG A 8 6.78 -34.92 24.10
CA ARG A 8 7.46 -33.63 24.07
C ARG A 8 6.41 -32.57 23.78
N ALA A 9 6.25 -31.66 24.73
CA ALA A 9 5.44 -30.46 24.59
C ALA A 9 5.94 -29.66 23.38
N HIS A 10 5.05 -29.46 22.40
CA HIS A 10 5.28 -28.57 21.27
C HIS A 10 5.22 -27.13 21.79
N LEU A 11 6.35 -26.42 21.75
CA LEU A 11 6.33 -24.96 21.75
C LEU A 11 5.71 -24.51 20.43
N SER A 12 4.44 -24.13 20.47
CA SER A 12 3.76 -23.43 19.40
C SER A 12 4.40 -22.05 19.24
N VAL A 13 5.28 -21.90 18.25
CA VAL A 13 5.73 -20.59 17.77
C VAL A 13 4.55 -19.99 17.01
N ILE A 14 3.80 -19.12 17.68
CA ILE A 14 2.77 -18.29 17.07
C ILE A 14 3.49 -17.32 16.13
N ASN A 15 3.43 -17.59 14.82
CA ASN A 15 3.78 -16.60 13.81
C ASN A 15 2.70 -15.52 13.84
N ILE A 16 2.98 -14.43 14.56
CA ILE A 16 2.21 -13.20 14.50
C ILE A 16 2.39 -12.63 13.10
N VAL A 17 1.40 -12.83 12.25
CA VAL A 17 1.23 -12.03 11.03
C VAL A 17 0.89 -10.63 11.49
N ILE A 18 1.89 -9.76 11.57
CA ILE A 18 1.67 -8.33 11.74
C ILE A 18 1.03 -7.86 10.43
N LEU A 19 -0.30 -7.71 10.45
CA LEU A 19 -1.02 -6.89 9.50
C LEU A 19 -0.54 -5.45 9.75
N VAL A 20 0.53 -5.05 9.07
CA VAL A 20 0.92 -3.63 9.02
C VAL A 20 -0.14 -2.94 8.16
N ILE A 21 -1.26 -2.59 8.79
CA ILE A 21 -2.09 -1.49 8.34
C ILE A 21 -1.23 -0.25 8.59
N ALA A 22 -0.30 0.04 7.68
CA ALA A 22 0.39 1.31 7.65
C ALA A 22 -0.66 2.38 7.32
N GLY A 23 -1.32 2.89 8.37
CA GLY A 23 -1.27 4.29 8.74
C GLY A 23 -1.47 5.35 7.66
N LEU A 24 -2.22 5.09 6.60
CA LEU A 24 -2.67 6.10 5.63
C LEU A 24 -4.19 6.27 5.62
N SER A 25 -4.85 5.87 6.71
CA SER A 25 -6.09 6.53 7.10
C SER A 25 -5.71 7.92 7.62
N VAL A 26 -5.59 8.88 6.70
CA VAL A 26 -5.88 10.28 7.05
C VAL A 26 -7.37 10.30 7.38
N PHE A 27 -7.72 9.80 8.57
CA PHE A 27 -8.99 10.11 9.17
C PHE A 27 -8.96 11.63 9.31
N SER A 28 -9.64 12.34 8.43
CA SER A 28 -10.23 13.62 8.77
C SER A 28 -11.30 13.32 9.82
N SER A 29 -10.84 12.95 11.00
CA SER A 29 -11.64 12.61 12.17
C SER A 29 -12.26 13.90 12.69
N ARG A 30 -13.27 14.41 11.97
CA ARG A 30 -14.45 14.87 12.66
C ARG A 30 -15.03 13.61 13.28
N THR A 31 -14.54 13.27 14.47
CA THR A 31 -15.25 12.34 15.35
C THR A 31 -16.60 12.99 15.64
N TYR A 32 -17.58 12.67 14.80
CA TYR A 32 -18.96 13.06 14.98
C TYR A 32 -19.37 12.54 16.36
N GLY A 33 -19.56 13.45 17.33
CA GLY A 33 -19.99 13.10 18.69
C GLY A 33 -19.28 13.82 19.83
N TYR A 34 -18.04 14.32 19.65
CA TYR A 34 -17.39 15.10 20.73
C TYR A 34 -17.74 16.57 20.65
N SER A 35 -18.11 17.15 21.80
CA SER A 35 -18.24 18.60 21.95
C SER A 35 -16.87 19.28 21.74
N PRO A 36 -16.84 20.56 21.31
CA PRO A 36 -15.58 21.31 21.20
C PRO A 36 -14.75 21.30 22.48
N ALA A 37 -15.39 21.34 23.66
CA ALA A 37 -14.71 21.27 24.96
C ALA A 37 -14.01 19.93 25.20
N MET A 38 -14.69 18.80 24.93
CA MET A 38 -14.06 17.47 25.06
C MET A 38 -12.90 17.31 24.08
N ARG A 39 -13.05 17.81 22.85
CA ARG A 39 -11.98 17.78 21.85
C ARG A 39 -10.77 18.59 22.32
N GLN A 40 -11.00 19.78 22.86
CA GLN A 40 -9.94 20.60 23.44
C GLN A 40 -9.21 19.84 24.54
N GLU A 41 -9.93 19.25 25.49
CA GLU A 41 -9.33 18.49 26.61
C GLU A 41 -8.51 17.27 26.16
N MET A 42 -8.96 16.59 25.09
CA MET A 42 -8.27 15.43 24.53
C MET A 42 -6.99 15.81 23.79
N LEU A 43 -6.99 16.94 23.09
CA LEU A 43 -5.89 17.38 22.24
C LEU A 43 -4.91 18.33 22.94
N SER A 44 -5.35 19.05 23.97
CA SER A 44 -4.57 20.08 24.66
C SER A 44 -3.33 19.54 25.35
N GLY A 45 -2.37 20.44 25.57
CA GLY A 45 -1.11 20.16 26.22
C GLY A 45 -1.25 19.88 27.73
N PRO A 46 -0.11 19.74 28.43
CA PRO A 46 1.26 19.89 27.92
C PRO A 46 1.66 18.80 26.91
N TRP A 47 2.55 19.15 25.98
CA TRP A 47 3.04 18.25 24.95
C TRP A 47 4.56 18.04 25.02
N GLU A 48 5.02 16.94 24.46
CA GLU A 48 6.44 16.60 24.32
C GLU A 48 6.75 15.99 22.95
N ILE A 49 8.00 16.13 22.51
CA ILE A 49 8.59 15.29 21.47
C ILE A 49 9.39 14.18 22.14
N VAL A 50 9.06 12.94 21.81
CA VAL A 50 9.87 11.78 22.15
C VAL A 50 10.75 11.42 20.97
N VAL A 51 12.05 11.26 21.21
CA VAL A 51 13.02 10.81 20.21
C VAL A 51 13.62 9.50 20.69
N LYS A 52 13.61 8.48 19.82
CA LYS A 52 14.23 7.17 20.07
C LYS A 52 15.17 6.81 18.92
N MET A 53 16.41 6.44 19.25
CA MET A 53 17.43 6.03 18.27
C MET A 53 17.54 4.50 18.24
N GLY A 54 17.23 3.87 17.12
CA GLY A 54 17.23 2.41 16.99
C GLY A 54 16.13 1.70 17.80
N MET A 55 16.12 0.37 17.77
CA MET A 55 15.12 -0.43 18.48
C MET A 55 15.34 -0.45 20.00
N ASP A 56 16.60 -0.38 20.44
CA ASP A 56 16.98 -0.52 21.85
C ASP A 56 17.42 0.80 22.51
N GLY A 57 17.47 1.90 21.75
CA GLY A 57 17.91 3.18 22.32
C GLY A 57 16.96 3.73 23.37
N SER A 58 17.54 4.41 24.35
CA SER A 58 16.81 5.16 25.37
C SER A 58 15.93 6.23 24.71
N MET A 59 14.71 6.38 25.23
CA MET A 59 13.80 7.44 24.81
C MET A 59 14.20 8.77 25.44
N MET A 60 14.53 9.76 24.61
CA MET A 60 14.72 11.14 25.04
C MET A 60 13.40 11.90 24.92
N ARG A 61 13.14 12.81 25.85
CA ARG A 61 11.87 13.57 25.93
C ARG A 61 12.16 15.05 25.97
N PHE A 62 11.47 15.82 25.14
CA PHE A 62 11.65 17.25 25.02
C PHE A 62 10.31 17.97 25.14
N PRO A 63 10.08 18.81 26.16
CA PRO A 63 8.81 19.51 26.32
C PRO A 63 8.62 20.53 25.19
N VAL A 64 7.38 20.64 24.70
CA VAL A 64 6.99 21.63 23.68
C VAL A 64 6.10 22.67 24.34
N LYS A 65 6.57 23.92 24.39
CA LYS A 65 5.81 25.05 24.92
C LYS A 65 5.08 25.77 23.79
N VAL A 66 3.75 25.83 23.89
CA VAL A 66 2.89 26.58 22.96
C VAL A 66 2.00 27.49 23.80
N ALA A 67 2.17 28.80 23.67
CA ALA A 67 1.47 29.78 24.50
C ALA A 67 -0.04 29.87 24.21
N ASN A 68 -0.43 29.63 22.96
CA ASN A 68 -1.83 29.59 22.53
C ASN A 68 -2.04 28.40 21.58
N GLU A 69 -2.70 27.37 22.09
CA GLU A 69 -2.91 26.10 21.39
C GLU A 69 -3.80 26.22 20.14
N ASN A 70 -4.54 27.31 20.00
CA ASN A 70 -5.44 27.55 18.88
C ASN A 70 -4.79 28.39 17.77
N LYS A 71 -3.55 28.89 17.96
CA LYS A 71 -2.85 29.68 16.95
C LYS A 71 -1.61 28.97 16.45
N ALA A 72 -1.38 29.08 15.14
CA ALA A 72 -0.10 28.66 14.58
C ALA A 72 1.02 29.51 15.20
N LEU A 73 2.12 28.87 15.58
CA LEU A 73 3.22 29.50 16.30
C LEU A 73 4.54 29.10 15.65
N THR A 74 5.39 30.06 15.33
CA THR A 74 6.77 29.78 14.94
C THR A 74 7.53 29.27 16.15
N LEU A 75 8.23 28.16 15.96
CA LEU A 75 9.12 27.58 16.95
C LEU A 75 10.57 27.79 16.46
N ASP A 76 11.52 27.90 17.37
CA ASP A 76 12.95 27.94 17.03
C ASP A 76 13.80 27.08 17.98
N ASN A 77 13.17 26.04 18.53
CA ASN A 77 13.84 25.16 19.48
C ASN A 77 14.63 24.10 18.71
N VAL A 78 15.90 23.95 19.04
CA VAL A 78 16.74 22.83 18.58
C VAL A 78 16.80 21.79 19.69
N LEU A 79 16.43 20.55 19.39
CA LEU A 79 16.49 19.45 20.34
C LEU A 79 17.94 18.96 20.49
N PRO A 80 18.52 18.97 21.70
CA PRO A 80 19.88 18.51 21.91
C PRO A 80 19.93 16.97 21.91
N LEU A 81 20.41 16.39 20.80
CA LEU A 81 20.71 14.97 20.70
C LEU A 81 22.19 14.72 21.03
N MET A 82 22.48 14.36 22.28
CA MET A 82 23.86 14.12 22.73
C MET A 82 24.49 12.94 21.98
N GLY A 83 25.70 13.15 21.44
CA GLY A 83 26.46 12.10 20.75
C GLY A 83 26.00 11.77 19.33
N SER A 84 25.13 12.60 18.72
CA SER A 84 24.70 12.45 17.33
C SER A 84 25.01 13.71 16.51
N PRO A 85 25.41 13.59 15.23
CA PRO A 85 25.53 14.74 14.34
C PRO A 85 24.16 15.31 13.91
N ILE A 86 23.07 14.63 14.27
CA ILE A 86 21.70 15.00 13.89
C ILE A 86 21.20 16.17 14.73
N LYS A 87 20.69 17.22 14.08
CA LYS A 87 19.97 18.32 14.74
C LYS A 87 18.51 18.29 14.33
N ILE A 88 17.61 18.27 15.31
CA ILE A 88 16.16 18.42 15.08
C ILE A 88 15.77 19.85 15.46
N ARG A 89 15.34 20.65 14.49
CA ARG A 89 14.80 21.99 14.72
C ARG A 89 13.28 21.95 14.61
N LEU A 90 12.57 22.35 15.66
CA LEU A 90 11.13 22.58 15.61
C LEU A 90 10.91 23.95 14.97
N MET A 91 10.17 24.00 13.86
CA MET A 91 10.00 25.21 13.06
C MET A 91 8.65 25.88 13.28
N GLN A 92 7.59 25.08 13.40
CA GLN A 92 6.24 25.62 13.48
C GLN A 92 5.30 24.65 14.19
N TYR A 93 4.44 25.17 15.05
CA TYR A 93 3.26 24.49 15.56
C TYR A 93 2.03 24.88 14.72
N LEU A 94 1.20 23.89 14.39
CA LEU A 94 -0.07 24.07 13.70
C LEU A 94 -1.20 23.48 14.56
N PRO A 95 -2.25 24.25 14.92
CA PRO A 95 -3.41 23.73 15.66
C PRO A 95 -4.29 22.79 14.82
N ASP A 96 -4.29 23.01 13.51
CA ASP A 96 -5.03 22.26 12.53
C ASP A 96 -4.15 22.04 11.29
N LEU A 97 -3.52 20.88 11.21
CA LEU A 97 -2.84 20.40 10.01
C LEU A 97 -3.86 19.88 9.00
N LYS A 98 -3.83 20.41 7.77
CA LYS A 98 -4.56 19.83 6.65
C LYS A 98 -3.58 19.22 5.66
N TRP A 99 -3.82 17.97 5.29
CA TRP A 99 -3.17 17.34 4.15
C TRP A 99 -3.95 17.68 2.88
N ASP A 100 -3.22 18.03 1.84
CA ASP A 100 -3.71 18.26 0.49
C ASP A 100 -3.00 17.28 -0.43
N THR A 101 -3.75 16.52 -1.20
CA THR A 101 -3.19 15.51 -2.10
C THR A 101 -3.61 15.83 -3.51
N SER A 102 -2.63 15.91 -4.40
CA SER A 102 -2.83 16.22 -5.81
C SER A 102 -2.10 15.23 -6.69
N ILE A 103 -2.60 15.09 -7.92
CA ILE A 103 -1.89 14.44 -9.01
C ILE A 103 -0.80 15.39 -9.51
N VAL A 104 0.41 14.88 -9.76
CA VAL A 104 1.45 15.57 -10.51
C VAL A 104 1.83 14.70 -11.69
N GLU A 105 1.56 15.19 -12.89
CA GLU A 105 1.92 14.51 -14.14
C GLU A 105 3.42 14.20 -14.18
N ASP A 106 3.73 12.95 -14.47
CA ASP A 106 5.09 12.44 -14.63
C ASP A 106 5.06 11.31 -15.67
N PRO A 107 5.72 11.46 -16.82
CA PRO A 107 5.80 10.40 -17.84
C PRO A 107 6.34 9.06 -17.32
N LYS A 108 7.15 9.07 -16.25
CA LYS A 108 7.69 7.87 -15.59
C LYS A 108 6.79 7.36 -14.45
N GLY A 109 5.75 8.11 -14.12
CA GLY A 109 4.78 7.81 -13.07
C GLY A 109 3.86 6.63 -13.41
N GLY A 110 3.15 6.18 -12.37
CA GLY A 110 2.11 5.16 -12.48
C GLY A 110 0.79 5.73 -12.95
N ALA A 111 -0.21 4.86 -13.03
CA ALA A 111 -1.60 5.30 -13.09
C ALA A 111 -2.02 5.71 -11.68
N VAL A 112 -2.73 6.83 -11.56
CA VAL A 112 -3.23 7.37 -10.29
C VAL A 112 -4.72 7.61 -10.42
N VAL A 113 -5.49 7.22 -9.41
CA VAL A 113 -6.93 7.43 -9.37
C VAL A 113 -7.35 7.98 -8.02
N GLN A 114 -8.19 9.01 -8.03
CA GLN A 114 -8.91 9.49 -6.86
C GLN A 114 -10.26 8.79 -6.79
N ILE A 115 -10.52 8.17 -5.65
CA ILE A 115 -11.75 7.47 -5.35
C ILE A 115 -12.41 8.16 -4.17
N LYS A 116 -13.71 8.43 -4.28
CA LYS A 116 -14.53 8.89 -3.17
C LYS A 116 -15.40 7.74 -2.70
N ALA A 117 -15.09 7.19 -1.54
CA ALA A 117 -15.86 6.11 -0.94
C ALA A 117 -16.86 6.68 0.07
N LYS A 118 -18.13 6.27 -0.03
CA LYS A 118 -19.25 6.75 0.80
C LYS A 118 -19.98 5.57 1.45
N GLY A 119 -20.62 5.84 2.59
CA GLY A 119 -21.50 4.90 3.26
C GLY A 119 -22.14 5.51 4.50
N GLU A 120 -22.74 4.66 5.34
CA GLU A 120 -23.34 5.12 6.60
C GLU A 120 -22.27 5.75 7.50
N ASN A 121 -22.38 7.07 7.71
CA ASN A 121 -21.41 7.89 8.46
C ASN A 121 -19.97 7.82 7.92
N PHE A 122 -19.80 7.45 6.66
CA PHE A 122 -18.50 7.29 6.02
C PHE A 122 -18.44 8.09 4.72
N ASN A 123 -17.42 8.93 4.56
CA ASN A 123 -17.17 9.69 3.35
C ASN A 123 -15.68 10.03 3.31
N GLN A 124 -14.93 9.38 2.43
CA GLN A 124 -13.48 9.50 2.38
C GLN A 124 -12.99 9.58 0.94
N ASP A 125 -12.11 10.55 0.69
CA ASP A 125 -11.30 10.61 -0.53
C ASP A 125 -10.04 9.76 -0.35
N ILE A 126 -9.79 8.88 -1.31
CA ILE A 126 -8.72 7.88 -1.30
C ILE A 126 -7.96 7.99 -2.61
N TRP A 127 -6.64 8.01 -2.54
CA TRP A 127 -5.77 8.04 -3.70
C TRP A 127 -5.08 6.71 -3.88
N LEU A 128 -5.28 6.06 -5.02
CA LEU A 128 -4.54 4.86 -5.39
C LEU A 128 -3.50 5.17 -6.46
N SER A 129 -2.38 4.45 -6.42
CA SER A 129 -1.34 4.53 -7.44
C SER A 129 -0.83 3.15 -7.81
N SER A 130 -0.69 2.87 -9.11
CA SER A 130 -0.10 1.63 -9.60
C SER A 130 1.40 1.54 -9.32
N ALA A 131 2.08 2.68 -9.08
CA ALA A 131 3.52 2.75 -8.86
C ALA A 131 3.92 2.74 -7.37
N ASP A 132 2.97 2.94 -6.46
CA ASP A 132 3.19 2.91 -5.00
C ASP A 132 2.53 1.65 -4.40
N PRO A 133 3.30 0.59 -4.07
CA PRO A 133 2.76 -0.65 -3.50
C PRO A 133 1.88 -0.44 -2.26
N ALA A 134 2.14 0.58 -1.44
CA ALA A 134 1.34 0.88 -0.25
C ALA A 134 -0.03 1.51 -0.59
N LYS A 135 -0.18 2.03 -1.81
CA LYS A 135 -1.40 2.68 -2.33
C LYS A 135 -1.98 1.97 -3.55
N GLN A 136 -1.58 0.73 -3.83
CA GLN A 136 -2.11 -0.03 -4.96
C GLN A 136 -3.54 -0.55 -4.71
N SER A 137 -3.99 -0.62 -3.46
CA SER A 137 -5.32 -1.13 -3.15
C SER A 137 -5.85 -0.66 -1.81
N ILE A 138 -7.16 -0.61 -1.69
CA ILE A 138 -7.88 -0.62 -0.42
C ILE A 138 -8.75 -1.87 -0.32
N SER A 139 -8.90 -2.38 0.90
CA SER A 139 -9.67 -3.58 1.21
C SER A 139 -10.35 -3.43 2.56
N SER A 140 -11.57 -3.96 2.66
CA SER A 140 -12.40 -3.92 3.87
C SER A 140 -13.37 -5.11 3.89
N GLN A 141 -14.20 -5.20 4.92
CA GLN A 141 -15.27 -6.19 4.98
C GLN A 141 -16.39 -5.96 3.96
N VAL A 142 -16.55 -4.72 3.47
CA VAL A 142 -17.59 -4.39 2.48
C VAL A 142 -17.09 -4.57 1.04
N GLY A 143 -15.79 -4.77 0.83
CA GLY A 143 -15.20 -4.90 -0.50
C GLY A 143 -13.87 -4.17 -0.60
N GLY A 144 -13.37 -4.03 -1.81
CA GLY A 144 -12.06 -3.43 -2.08
C GLY A 144 -11.91 -2.99 -3.53
N ILE A 145 -10.91 -2.15 -3.75
CA ILE A 145 -10.53 -1.70 -5.08
C ILE A 145 -9.01 -1.66 -5.16
N LYS A 146 -8.47 -2.29 -6.20
CA LYS A 146 -7.05 -2.24 -6.56
C LYS A 146 -6.85 -1.56 -7.90
N ILE A 147 -5.72 -0.91 -8.10
CA ILE A 147 -5.33 -0.30 -9.38
C ILE A 147 -4.26 -1.15 -10.07
N VAL A 148 -4.45 -1.38 -11.37
CA VAL A 148 -3.48 -2.05 -12.25
C VAL A 148 -3.23 -1.16 -13.46
N LYS A 149 -1.96 -0.95 -13.80
CA LYS A 149 -1.55 -0.28 -15.04
C LYS A 149 -1.05 -1.34 -16.02
N LEU A 150 -1.67 -1.41 -17.19
CA LEU A 150 -1.18 -2.16 -18.33
C LEU A 150 -0.15 -1.32 -19.09
N HIS A 151 0.77 -2.00 -19.76
CA HIS A 151 1.85 -1.39 -20.52
C HIS A 151 1.39 -0.88 -21.88
N SER A 152 0.38 -1.52 -22.49
CA SER A 152 -0.15 -1.14 -23.79
C SER A 152 -1.65 -0.90 -23.73
N SER A 153 -2.12 0.13 -24.45
CA SER A 153 -3.54 0.29 -24.77
C SER A 153 -3.97 -0.56 -25.98
N GLU A 154 -3.01 -1.06 -26.76
CA GLU A 154 -3.30 -1.91 -27.91
C GLU A 154 -3.95 -3.21 -27.45
N GLY A 155 -5.16 -3.47 -27.93
CA GLY A 155 -5.90 -4.69 -27.60
C GLY A 155 -6.50 -4.72 -26.19
N ILE A 156 -6.52 -3.60 -25.45
CA ILE A 156 -7.11 -3.58 -24.09
C ILE A 156 -8.55 -4.11 -24.06
N GLU A 157 -9.40 -3.74 -25.04
CA GLU A 157 -10.78 -4.22 -25.08
C GLU A 157 -10.87 -5.75 -25.23
N LYS A 158 -9.93 -6.34 -25.98
CA LYS A 158 -9.81 -7.79 -26.14
C LYS A 158 -9.37 -8.44 -24.82
N ILE A 159 -8.33 -7.89 -24.18
CA ILE A 159 -7.85 -8.37 -22.86
C ILE A 159 -8.97 -8.32 -21.83
N MET A 160 -9.67 -7.19 -21.72
CA MET A 160 -10.75 -7.02 -20.74
C MET A 160 -11.89 -8.00 -20.98
N ARG A 161 -12.28 -8.22 -22.24
CA ARG A 161 -13.27 -9.24 -22.60
C ARG A 161 -12.80 -10.65 -22.23
N GLU A 162 -11.57 -11.01 -22.57
CA GLU A 162 -11.00 -12.33 -22.26
C GLU A 162 -10.92 -12.58 -20.75
N LEU A 163 -10.54 -11.57 -19.96
CA LEU A 163 -10.50 -11.65 -18.49
C LEU A 163 -11.85 -12.01 -17.85
N THR A 164 -12.98 -11.77 -18.53
CA THR A 164 -14.31 -12.17 -18.03
C THR A 164 -14.56 -13.68 -18.06
N SER A 165 -13.71 -14.44 -18.75
CA SER A 165 -13.77 -15.90 -18.75
C SER A 165 -13.56 -16.47 -17.35
N SER A 166 -14.30 -17.54 -17.03
CA SER A 166 -14.15 -18.23 -15.74
C SER A 166 -12.76 -18.84 -15.55
N LYS A 167 -12.05 -19.16 -16.63
CA LYS A 167 -10.70 -19.74 -16.61
C LYS A 167 -9.58 -18.71 -16.41
N SER A 168 -9.87 -17.42 -16.60
CA SER A 168 -8.86 -16.37 -16.55
C SER A 168 -8.49 -16.01 -15.14
N ILE A 169 -7.19 -16.00 -14.84
CA ILE A 169 -6.66 -15.79 -13.48
C ILE A 169 -5.86 -14.48 -13.37
N GLY A 170 -5.46 -13.89 -14.49
CA GLY A 170 -4.61 -12.71 -14.51
C GLY A 170 -4.11 -12.36 -15.88
N ILE A 171 -3.06 -11.54 -15.91
CA ILE A 171 -2.31 -11.18 -17.09
C ILE A 171 -0.87 -11.64 -16.91
N VAL A 172 -0.29 -12.23 -17.95
CA VAL A 172 1.16 -12.39 -18.05
C VAL A 172 1.71 -11.35 -19.01
N THR A 173 2.66 -10.58 -18.50
CA THR A 173 3.41 -9.57 -19.26
C THR A 173 4.77 -10.15 -19.63
N VAL A 174 5.10 -10.16 -20.92
CA VAL A 174 6.34 -10.73 -21.46
C VAL A 174 7.14 -9.63 -22.15
N TRP A 175 8.39 -9.44 -21.73
CA TRP A 175 9.32 -8.55 -22.40
C TRP A 175 10.18 -9.37 -23.37
N GLY A 176 9.91 -9.20 -24.66
CA GLY A 176 10.76 -9.71 -25.73
C GLY A 176 11.98 -8.82 -25.96
N ASN A 177 12.38 -8.68 -27.22
CA ASN A 177 13.57 -7.90 -27.61
C ASN A 177 13.44 -6.39 -27.35
N ASN A 178 12.22 -5.87 -27.25
CA ASN A 178 11.97 -4.46 -26.91
C ASN A 178 11.52 -4.33 -25.45
N PRO A 179 12.39 -3.88 -24.53
CA PRO A 179 12.05 -3.77 -23.11
C PRO A 179 11.00 -2.69 -22.80
N ASN A 180 10.72 -1.79 -23.74
CA ASN A 180 9.77 -0.70 -23.56
C ASN A 180 8.36 -1.01 -24.10
N LYS A 181 8.20 -2.15 -24.78
CA LYS A 181 6.93 -2.58 -25.37
C LYS A 181 6.67 -4.06 -25.05
N PRO A 182 6.41 -4.41 -23.79
CA PRO A 182 6.06 -5.78 -23.46
C PRO A 182 4.72 -6.17 -24.08
N LEU A 183 4.52 -7.47 -24.24
CA LEU A 183 3.29 -8.07 -24.71
C LEU A 183 2.48 -8.57 -23.51
N GLU A 184 1.18 -8.33 -23.52
CA GLU A 184 0.29 -8.67 -22.41
C GLU A 184 -0.75 -9.69 -22.89
N TYR A 185 -0.85 -10.79 -22.15
CA TYR A 185 -1.73 -11.91 -22.48
C TYR A 185 -2.59 -12.27 -21.30
N VAL A 186 -3.86 -12.59 -21.54
CA VAL A 186 -4.71 -13.18 -20.49
C VAL A 186 -4.19 -14.57 -20.15
N ALA A 187 -3.93 -14.78 -18.86
CA ALA A 187 -3.46 -16.03 -18.33
C ALA A 187 -4.65 -16.94 -18.01
N ASN A 188 -4.72 -18.10 -18.67
CA ASN A 188 -5.60 -19.19 -18.29
C ASN A 188 -4.75 -20.44 -18.01
N THR A 189 -5.09 -21.19 -16.97
CA THR A 189 -4.39 -22.44 -16.66
C THR A 189 -4.58 -23.46 -17.78
N GLY A 190 -3.49 -24.08 -18.22
CA GLY A 190 -3.44 -25.06 -19.31
C GLY A 190 -3.13 -24.45 -20.68
N ASP A 191 -3.32 -23.13 -20.85
CA ASP A 191 -3.10 -22.47 -22.14
C ASP A 191 -1.62 -22.35 -22.47
N THR A 192 -1.33 -22.48 -23.77
CA THR A 192 -0.02 -22.22 -24.38
C THR A 192 -0.13 -20.96 -25.23
N ILE A 193 0.70 -19.98 -24.93
CA ILE A 193 0.82 -18.70 -25.62
C ILE A 193 2.06 -18.76 -26.52
N THR A 194 1.87 -18.56 -27.82
CA THR A 194 2.97 -18.38 -28.77
C THR A 194 3.47 -16.94 -28.69
N LEU A 195 4.77 -16.75 -28.46
CA LEU A 195 5.38 -15.43 -28.36
C LEU A 195 5.87 -14.99 -29.75
N PRO A 196 5.40 -13.88 -30.32
CA PRO A 196 5.76 -13.48 -31.69
C PRO A 196 7.22 -13.01 -31.82
N THR A 197 7.86 -12.62 -30.72
CA THR A 197 9.24 -12.09 -30.71
C THR A 197 10.28 -13.12 -30.28
N SER A 198 9.91 -14.40 -30.19
CA SER A 198 10.78 -15.45 -29.64
C SER A 198 10.34 -16.84 -30.07
N ASP A 199 11.27 -17.78 -30.15
CA ASP A 199 10.96 -19.20 -30.41
C ASP A 199 10.34 -19.91 -29.20
N TYR A 200 10.34 -19.25 -28.03
CA TYR A 200 9.73 -19.78 -26.82
C TYR A 200 8.20 -19.74 -26.89
N LYS A 201 7.57 -20.82 -26.42
CA LYS A 201 6.15 -20.91 -26.09
C LYS A 201 6.00 -20.83 -24.58
N LEU A 202 5.07 -20.00 -24.11
CA LEU A 202 4.75 -19.84 -22.70
C LEU A 202 3.50 -20.64 -22.36
N LYS A 203 3.62 -21.62 -21.46
CA LYS A 203 2.47 -22.37 -20.94
C LYS A 203 2.22 -22.05 -19.47
N ILE A 204 0.96 -21.78 -19.12
CA ILE A 204 0.53 -21.59 -17.73
C ILE A 204 0.16 -22.94 -17.14
N LEU A 205 1.00 -23.50 -16.27
CA LEU A 205 0.82 -24.85 -15.75
C LEU A 205 -0.17 -24.91 -14.57
N GLU A 206 -0.02 -24.00 -13.62
CA GLU A 206 -0.73 -24.05 -12.34
C GLU A 206 -0.97 -22.64 -11.81
N TYR A 207 -2.07 -22.47 -11.06
CA TYR A 207 -2.37 -21.26 -10.30
C TYR A 207 -2.57 -21.60 -8.84
N VAL A 208 -1.94 -20.83 -7.96
CA VAL A 208 -2.06 -20.97 -6.51
C VAL A 208 -2.44 -19.60 -5.92
N PRO A 209 -3.69 -19.42 -5.46
CA PRO A 209 -4.17 -18.11 -4.97
C PRO A 209 -3.48 -17.68 -3.66
N HIS A 210 -3.10 -18.64 -2.80
CA HIS A 210 -2.33 -18.35 -1.59
C HIS A 210 -1.08 -19.24 -1.54
N TYR A 211 -0.08 -18.86 -2.34
CA TYR A 211 1.17 -19.57 -2.42
C TYR A 211 1.91 -19.55 -1.09
N SER A 212 2.28 -20.74 -0.61
CA SER A 212 3.20 -20.96 0.50
C SER A 212 4.08 -22.19 0.24
N VAL A 213 5.17 -22.31 0.97
CA VAL A 213 6.05 -23.48 0.91
C VAL A 213 5.98 -24.17 2.27
N ASP A 214 5.59 -25.45 2.26
CA ASP A 214 5.64 -26.27 3.46
C ASP A 214 7.10 -26.43 3.89
N THR A 215 7.42 -26.04 5.12
CA THR A 215 8.81 -25.98 5.61
C THR A 215 9.44 -27.35 5.81
N THR A 216 8.63 -28.41 5.93
CA THR A 216 9.08 -29.78 6.16
C THR A 216 9.38 -30.49 4.83
N THR A 217 8.42 -30.44 3.90
CA THR A 217 8.47 -31.12 2.61
C THR A 217 9.10 -30.28 1.51
N ARG A 218 9.23 -28.96 1.73
CA ARG A 218 9.68 -27.96 0.76
C ARG A 218 8.83 -27.93 -0.52
N LYS A 219 7.58 -28.41 -0.44
CA LYS A 219 6.63 -28.40 -1.56
C LYS A 219 5.76 -27.15 -1.50
N VAL A 220 5.34 -26.70 -2.68
CA VAL A 220 4.34 -25.64 -2.79
C VAL A 220 3.02 -26.15 -2.23
N THR A 221 2.34 -25.31 -1.46
CA THR A 221 1.02 -25.59 -0.90
C THR A 221 0.12 -24.36 -1.09
N ASN A 222 -1.18 -24.63 -1.23
CA ASN A 222 -2.19 -23.59 -1.25
C ASN A 222 -2.78 -23.43 0.16
N MET A 223 -2.57 -22.27 0.79
CA MET A 223 -3.09 -22.04 2.16
C MET A 223 -4.56 -21.58 2.19
N SER A 224 -5.11 -21.10 1.08
CA SER A 224 -6.45 -20.54 1.01
C SER A 224 -6.93 -20.39 -0.42
N ASN A 225 -8.23 -20.51 -0.69
CA ASN A 225 -8.81 -20.19 -1.99
C ASN A 225 -8.93 -18.68 -2.26
N LYS A 226 -8.51 -17.82 -1.31
CA LYS A 226 -8.45 -16.37 -1.51
C LYS A 226 -7.11 -15.97 -2.11
N PRO A 227 -7.06 -15.02 -3.06
CA PRO A 227 -5.84 -14.57 -3.74
C PRO A 227 -4.97 -13.69 -2.83
N VAL A 228 -4.49 -14.24 -1.72
CA VAL A 228 -3.70 -13.54 -0.70
C VAL A 228 -2.24 -13.39 -1.14
N ASN A 229 -1.68 -14.42 -1.77
CA ASN A 229 -0.34 -14.40 -2.35
C ASN A 229 -0.37 -15.16 -3.69
N PRO A 230 -1.07 -14.60 -4.69
CA PRO A 230 -1.37 -15.32 -5.91
C PRO A 230 -0.10 -15.52 -6.74
N ALA A 231 0.09 -16.75 -7.21
CA ALA A 231 1.22 -17.13 -8.03
C ALA A 231 0.81 -18.09 -9.15
N VAL A 232 1.53 -18.04 -10.26
CA VAL A 232 1.39 -18.99 -11.37
C VAL A 232 2.68 -19.75 -11.60
N LYS A 233 2.57 -21.04 -11.89
CA LYS A 233 3.68 -21.83 -12.41
C LYS A 233 3.66 -21.73 -13.93
N ILE A 234 4.76 -21.27 -14.51
CA ILE A 234 4.92 -21.18 -15.96
C ILE A 234 5.94 -22.18 -16.47
N ASN A 235 5.84 -22.45 -17.76
CA ASN A 235 6.79 -23.22 -18.55
C ASN A 235 7.15 -22.42 -19.82
N LEU A 236 8.43 -22.17 -20.06
CA LEU A 236 8.95 -21.60 -21.30
C LEU A 236 9.72 -22.69 -22.05
N ASP A 237 9.29 -23.00 -23.26
CA ASP A 237 9.85 -24.08 -24.08
C ASP A 237 10.09 -23.61 -25.53
N ASN A 238 11.30 -23.79 -26.06
CA ASN A 238 11.65 -23.53 -27.47
C ASN A 238 11.97 -24.81 -28.28
N GLY A 239 11.72 -26.00 -27.71
CA GLY A 239 12.03 -27.31 -28.27
C GLY A 239 13.39 -27.87 -27.86
N ASN A 240 14.35 -27.02 -27.51
CA ASN A 240 15.70 -27.40 -27.07
C ASN A 240 15.88 -27.19 -25.56
N ASP A 241 15.41 -26.04 -25.07
CA ASP A 241 15.48 -25.61 -23.70
C ASP A 241 14.10 -25.49 -23.09
N ASN A 242 14.00 -25.90 -21.83
CA ASN A 242 12.77 -25.85 -21.05
C ASN A 242 13.03 -25.23 -19.67
N TYR A 243 12.26 -24.19 -19.33
CA TYR A 243 12.33 -23.47 -18.07
C TYR A 243 10.98 -23.49 -17.34
N GLU A 244 10.97 -24.02 -16.11
CA GLU A 244 9.81 -23.93 -15.22
C GLU A 244 10.09 -22.99 -14.05
N GLN A 245 9.16 -22.09 -13.77
CA GLN A 245 9.29 -21.11 -12.69
C GLN A 245 7.94 -20.66 -12.13
N TRP A 246 7.91 -20.37 -10.83
CA TRP A 246 6.79 -19.66 -10.20
C TRP A 246 6.95 -18.14 -10.38
N LEU A 247 5.86 -17.47 -10.72
CA LEU A 247 5.75 -16.01 -10.79
C LEU A 247 4.72 -15.56 -9.74
N TRP A 248 5.10 -14.68 -8.83
CA TRP A 248 4.21 -14.13 -7.81
C TRP A 248 3.69 -12.76 -8.27
N SER A 249 2.41 -12.49 -8.06
CA SER A 249 1.85 -11.18 -8.42
C SER A 249 2.34 -10.06 -7.49
N LYS A 250 2.68 -10.37 -6.24
CA LYS A 250 3.11 -9.38 -5.24
C LYS A 250 4.61 -9.14 -5.23
N PHE A 251 5.39 -10.06 -5.80
CA PHE A 251 6.85 -10.03 -5.76
C PHE A 251 7.38 -10.20 -7.18
N PRO A 252 7.89 -9.12 -7.81
CA PRO A 252 8.42 -9.18 -9.18
C PRO A 252 9.58 -10.16 -9.36
N SER A 253 10.28 -10.52 -8.28
CA SER A 253 11.37 -11.49 -8.28
C SER A 253 11.03 -12.71 -7.43
N SER A 254 11.35 -13.89 -7.97
CA SER A 254 11.27 -15.16 -7.27
C SER A 254 12.40 -15.30 -6.26
N PRO A 255 12.13 -15.45 -4.96
CA PRO A 255 13.18 -15.79 -3.99
C PRO A 255 13.73 -17.22 -4.18
N HIS A 256 13.11 -18.04 -5.04
CA HIS A 256 13.45 -19.45 -5.27
C HIS A 256 13.82 -19.73 -6.73
N MET A 257 14.33 -18.74 -7.45
CA MET A 257 14.76 -18.87 -8.84
C MET A 257 15.91 -19.87 -8.95
N LYS A 258 15.67 -21.00 -9.64
CA LYS A 258 16.72 -22.02 -9.89
C LYS A 258 17.58 -21.69 -11.11
N LYS A 259 16.98 -21.06 -12.12
CA LYS A 259 17.62 -20.61 -13.36
C LYS A 259 16.99 -19.28 -13.76
N ASN A 260 17.79 -18.39 -14.33
CA ASN A 260 17.26 -17.18 -14.95
C ASN A 260 16.41 -17.57 -16.16
N LEU A 261 15.22 -16.99 -16.28
CA LEU A 261 14.41 -17.15 -17.47
C LEU A 261 15.10 -16.45 -18.66
N PRO A 262 15.00 -17.02 -19.87
CA PRO A 262 15.55 -16.39 -21.09
C PRO A 262 14.82 -15.10 -21.47
N LEU A 263 13.61 -14.91 -20.93
CA LEU A 263 12.77 -13.73 -21.12
C LEU A 263 12.35 -13.19 -19.76
N ARG A 264 12.20 -11.88 -19.63
CA ARG A 264 11.55 -11.30 -18.45
C ARG A 264 10.04 -11.53 -18.58
N VAL A 265 9.46 -12.14 -17.55
CA VAL A 265 8.03 -12.46 -17.48
C VAL A 265 7.50 -12.04 -16.11
N GLN A 266 6.34 -11.40 -16.09
CA GLN A 266 5.65 -10.99 -14.87
C GLN A 266 4.20 -11.47 -14.89
N PHE A 267 3.70 -11.87 -13.73
CA PHE A 267 2.29 -12.18 -13.54
C PHE A 267 1.61 -11.05 -12.75
N THR A 268 0.45 -10.62 -13.22
CA THR A 268 -0.43 -9.68 -12.53
C THR A 268 -1.76 -10.38 -12.28
N ASP A 269 -2.10 -10.58 -11.01
CA ASP A 269 -3.31 -11.27 -10.60
C ASP A 269 -4.57 -10.44 -10.88
N PHE A 270 -5.59 -11.09 -11.46
CA PHE A 270 -6.94 -10.56 -11.62
C PHE A 270 -7.99 -11.45 -10.94
N ASP A 271 -7.58 -12.43 -10.14
CA ASP A 271 -8.54 -13.14 -9.32
C ASP A 271 -9.05 -12.19 -8.22
N ILE A 272 -10.31 -11.81 -8.32
CA ILE A 272 -11.03 -11.01 -7.33
C ILE A 272 -11.95 -11.87 -6.46
N GLY A 273 -11.87 -13.19 -6.64
CA GLY A 273 -12.77 -14.17 -6.06
C GLY A 273 -14.21 -14.02 -6.56
N THR A 274 -15.12 -14.68 -5.85
CA THR A 274 -16.57 -14.62 -6.09
C THR A 274 -17.27 -13.61 -5.19
N THR A 275 -16.52 -12.93 -4.31
CA THR A 275 -17.08 -11.97 -3.36
C THR A 275 -17.47 -10.69 -4.09
N PRO A 276 -18.76 -10.27 -4.06
CA PRO A 276 -19.18 -9.00 -4.62
C PRO A 276 -18.45 -7.81 -3.98
N GLY A 277 -18.45 -6.66 -4.65
CA GLY A 277 -17.85 -5.44 -4.10
C GLY A 277 -16.32 -5.34 -4.23
N ASN A 278 -15.67 -6.30 -4.89
CA ASN A 278 -14.26 -6.21 -5.24
C ASN A 278 -14.09 -5.75 -6.69
N TYR A 279 -13.24 -4.74 -6.86
CA TYR A 279 -12.98 -4.08 -8.14
C TYR A 279 -11.49 -4.04 -8.46
N VAL A 280 -11.17 -4.13 -9.76
CA VAL A 280 -9.87 -3.78 -10.31
C VAL A 280 -10.07 -2.62 -11.26
N PHE A 281 -9.50 -1.47 -10.92
CA PHE A 281 -9.39 -0.33 -11.82
C PHE A 281 -8.18 -0.55 -12.72
N VAL A 282 -8.43 -0.73 -14.02
CA VAL A 282 -7.41 -1.02 -15.02
C VAL A 282 -7.18 0.22 -15.86
N ALA A 283 -5.93 0.67 -15.91
CA ALA A 283 -5.49 1.81 -16.69
C ALA A 283 -4.50 1.36 -17.76
N ALA A 284 -4.54 1.96 -18.95
CA ALA A 284 -3.49 1.81 -19.95
C ALA A 284 -3.27 3.14 -20.68
N GLN A 285 -2.03 3.39 -21.10
CA GLN A 285 -1.62 4.67 -21.67
C GLN A 285 -2.50 5.08 -22.85
N SER A 286 -3.04 6.29 -22.79
CA SER A 286 -3.91 6.86 -23.84
C SER A 286 -5.21 6.09 -24.11
N SER A 287 -5.67 5.28 -23.15
CA SER A 287 -6.99 4.61 -23.22
C SER A 287 -7.89 5.04 -22.08
N GLU A 288 -9.20 4.87 -22.29
CA GLU A 288 -10.18 4.99 -21.22
C GLU A 288 -9.96 3.88 -20.18
N PRO A 289 -10.03 4.19 -18.88
CA PRO A 289 -9.87 3.17 -17.84
C PRO A 289 -11.04 2.19 -17.85
N TRP A 290 -10.80 0.99 -17.32
CA TRP A 290 -11.79 -0.06 -17.16
C TRP A 290 -11.99 -0.41 -15.69
N LEU A 291 -13.18 -0.88 -15.36
CA LEU A 291 -13.46 -1.58 -14.11
C LEU A 291 -13.70 -3.05 -14.41
N PHE A 292 -12.98 -3.90 -13.70
CA PHE A 292 -13.19 -5.35 -13.68
C PHE A 292 -13.68 -5.77 -12.31
N TYR A 293 -14.78 -6.53 -12.25
CA TYR A 293 -15.45 -6.86 -11.00
C TYR A 293 -16.23 -8.17 -11.10
N SER A 294 -16.65 -8.70 -9.93
CA SER A 294 -17.44 -9.93 -9.84
C SER A 294 -18.86 -9.57 -9.40
N LYS A 295 -19.84 -10.04 -10.17
CA LYS A 295 -21.27 -9.86 -9.87
C LYS A 295 -22.00 -11.16 -10.17
N ASP A 296 -22.75 -11.64 -9.17
CA ASP A 296 -23.50 -12.91 -9.22
C ASP A 296 -22.60 -14.11 -9.58
N GLY A 297 -21.37 -14.12 -9.04
CA GLY A 297 -20.37 -15.17 -9.28
C GLY A 297 -19.73 -15.15 -10.67
N LYS A 298 -20.06 -14.17 -11.52
CA LYS A 298 -19.49 -13.99 -12.86
C LYS A 298 -18.59 -12.76 -12.89
N LYS A 299 -17.51 -12.86 -13.67
CA LYS A 299 -16.60 -11.75 -13.93
C LYS A 299 -17.21 -10.83 -14.99
N HIS A 300 -17.13 -9.53 -14.77
CA HIS A 300 -17.60 -8.49 -15.67
C HIS A 300 -16.50 -7.46 -15.87
N SER A 301 -16.56 -6.78 -17.01
CA SER A 301 -15.70 -5.65 -17.30
C SER A 301 -16.50 -4.56 -18.00
N GLU A 302 -16.29 -3.31 -17.62
CA GLU A 302 -16.88 -2.15 -18.28
C GLU A 302 -15.92 -0.97 -18.28
N LYS A 303 -16.12 -0.01 -19.20
CA LYS A 303 -15.38 1.24 -19.18
C LYS A 303 -15.75 2.04 -17.92
N ALA A 304 -14.74 2.47 -17.19
CA ALA A 304 -14.93 3.20 -15.96
C ALA A 304 -15.38 4.64 -16.27
N LYS A 305 -16.49 5.05 -15.66
CA LYS A 305 -17.05 6.39 -15.79
C LYS A 305 -16.73 7.23 -14.55
N LEU A 306 -16.21 8.43 -14.76
CA LEU A 306 -15.99 9.41 -13.70
C LEU A 306 -17.33 9.81 -13.06
N LYS A 307 -17.31 10.03 -11.75
CA LYS A 307 -18.44 10.45 -10.91
C LYS A 307 -19.63 9.48 -10.88
N ASN A 308 -19.56 8.37 -11.58
CA ASN A 308 -20.52 7.29 -11.45
C ASN A 308 -20.30 6.55 -10.13
N GLU A 309 -21.37 6.15 -9.46
CA GLU A 309 -21.29 5.40 -8.21
C GLU A 309 -21.33 3.89 -8.47
N TYR A 310 -20.40 3.18 -7.85
CA TYR A 310 -20.26 1.73 -7.92
C TYR A 310 -20.49 1.13 -6.53
N PRO A 311 -21.37 0.13 -6.38
CA PRO A 311 -21.70 -0.42 -5.08
C PRO A 311 -20.62 -1.38 -4.57
N PHE A 312 -20.31 -1.29 -3.29
CA PHE A 312 -19.60 -2.35 -2.58
C PHE A 312 -20.54 -3.55 -2.30
N ALA A 313 -20.05 -4.59 -1.62
CA ALA A 313 -20.84 -5.79 -1.29
C ALA A 313 -22.08 -5.43 -0.46
N GLN A 314 -21.91 -4.51 0.49
CA GLN A 314 -23.01 -3.87 1.20
C GLN A 314 -23.46 -2.66 0.39
N LYS A 315 -24.69 -2.69 -0.15
CA LYS A 315 -25.22 -1.67 -1.07
C LYS A 315 -25.34 -0.27 -0.47
N THR A 316 -25.30 -0.15 0.85
CA THR A 316 -25.24 1.15 1.55
C THR A 316 -23.89 1.84 1.41
N TYR A 317 -22.86 1.11 0.97
CA TYR A 317 -21.53 1.63 0.69
C TYR A 317 -21.30 1.67 -0.83
N THR A 318 -20.78 2.79 -1.30
CA THR A 318 -20.45 3.02 -2.71
C THR A 318 -19.08 3.66 -2.84
N PHE A 319 -18.53 3.64 -4.06
CA PHE A 319 -17.43 4.54 -4.41
C PHE A 319 -17.68 5.18 -5.77
N SER A 320 -17.11 6.35 -5.98
CA SER A 320 -17.03 7.01 -7.29
C SER A 320 -15.58 7.31 -7.65
N ILE A 321 -15.29 7.33 -8.95
CA ILE A 321 -13.98 7.75 -9.46
C ILE A 321 -14.07 9.25 -9.71
N GLU A 322 -13.34 10.05 -8.94
CA GLU A 322 -13.42 11.52 -9.02
C GLU A 322 -12.45 12.09 -10.04
N ASP A 323 -11.22 11.56 -10.08
CA ASP A 323 -10.14 12.02 -10.95
C ASP A 323 -9.20 10.85 -11.30
N PHE A 324 -8.49 10.97 -12.41
CA PHE A 324 -7.60 9.92 -12.92
C PHE A 324 -6.53 10.47 -13.85
N SER A 325 -5.30 9.97 -13.71
CA SER A 325 -4.22 10.14 -14.68
C SER A 325 -3.49 8.83 -14.96
N ASN A 326 -3.10 8.62 -16.22
CA ASN A 326 -2.38 7.43 -16.67
C ASN A 326 -0.89 7.43 -16.30
N SER A 327 -0.30 8.61 -16.08
CA SER A 327 1.14 8.80 -15.90
C SER A 327 1.41 9.96 -14.94
N ALA A 328 1.27 9.65 -13.66
CA ALA A 328 1.44 10.64 -12.61
C ALA A 328 1.97 10.03 -11.31
N ASN A 329 2.37 10.92 -10.40
CA ASN A 329 2.67 10.62 -9.01
C ASN A 329 1.66 11.29 -8.09
N ILE A 330 1.39 10.65 -6.95
CA ILE A 330 0.64 11.28 -5.87
C ILE A 330 1.59 12.19 -5.10
N LYS A 331 1.31 13.49 -5.06
CA LYS A 331 2.01 14.43 -4.21
C LYS A 331 1.10 14.82 -3.04
N THR A 332 1.58 14.58 -1.83
CA THR A 332 0.88 15.01 -0.61
C THR A 332 1.65 16.18 -0.03
N ASN A 333 0.99 17.32 0.06
CA ASN A 333 1.49 18.52 0.72
C ASN A 333 0.67 18.77 1.98
N TRP A 334 1.21 19.51 2.94
CA TRP A 334 0.45 19.99 4.07
C TRP A 334 0.19 21.49 3.94
N LYS A 335 -0.86 21.98 4.58
CA LYS A 335 -1.17 23.40 4.72
C LYS A 335 -1.71 23.70 6.10
N LYS A 336 -1.59 24.96 6.52
CA LYS A 336 -2.26 25.47 7.72
C LYS A 336 -3.78 25.41 7.50
N GLY A 337 -4.48 24.76 8.42
CA GLY A 337 -5.94 24.75 8.49
C GLY A 337 -6.50 25.94 9.26
N SER A 338 -7.55 25.67 10.05
CA SER A 338 -8.21 26.64 10.91
C SER A 338 -7.38 27.00 12.17
N GLU A 339 -7.84 28.00 12.92
CA GLU A 339 -7.32 28.32 14.26
C GLU A 339 -8.09 27.57 15.37
N GLU A 340 -8.54 26.34 15.07
CA GLU A 340 -9.18 25.45 16.03
C GLU A 340 -8.29 24.23 16.29
N LEU A 341 -8.08 23.90 17.58
CA LEU A 341 -7.35 22.69 17.95
C LEU A 341 -8.10 21.44 17.49
N SER A 342 -7.63 20.85 16.39
CA SER A 342 -8.34 19.74 15.74
C SER A 342 -7.42 18.70 15.15
N SER A 343 -6.27 19.10 14.62
CA SER A 343 -5.24 18.19 14.10
C SER A 343 -3.87 18.78 14.42
N PRO A 344 -3.51 18.89 15.71
CA PRO A 344 -2.27 19.54 16.11
C PRO A 344 -1.06 18.80 15.53
N ALA A 345 -0.11 19.57 15.03
CA ALA A 345 1.13 19.04 14.47
C ALA A 345 2.30 20.00 14.67
N ILE A 346 3.51 19.44 14.61
CA ILE A 346 4.75 20.22 14.58
C ILE A 346 5.46 19.98 13.25
N ILE A 347 5.74 21.08 12.54
CA ILE A 347 6.68 21.10 11.43
C ILE A 347 8.08 21.18 12.00
N ALA A 348 8.91 20.19 11.68
CA ALA A 348 10.30 20.14 12.11
C ALA A 348 11.22 19.95 10.91
N SER A 349 12.51 20.25 11.09
CA SER A 349 13.55 19.86 10.15
C SER A 349 14.62 19.03 10.84
N ILE A 350 15.02 17.94 10.20
CA ILE A 350 16.19 17.16 10.55
C ILE A 350 17.35 17.63 9.69
N GLU A 351 18.44 18.01 10.32
CA GLU A 351 19.69 18.42 9.68
C GLU A 351 20.77 17.37 10.01
N GLU A 352 21.34 16.73 8.99
CA GLU A 352 22.43 15.74 9.10
C GLU A 352 23.37 15.92 7.89
N ASN A 353 24.68 16.11 8.12
CA ASN A 353 25.70 16.21 7.06
C ASN A 353 25.32 17.19 5.93
N GLU A 354 24.97 18.44 6.29
CA GLU A 354 24.52 19.51 5.38
C GLU A 354 23.17 19.27 4.67
N THR A 355 22.60 18.06 4.78
CA THR A 355 21.26 17.79 4.27
C THR A 355 20.21 18.24 5.28
N LYS A 356 19.21 18.96 4.78
CA LYS A 356 18.06 19.42 5.58
C LYS A 356 16.78 18.80 5.02
N LYS A 357 16.09 18.03 5.85
CA LYS A 357 14.81 17.39 5.50
C LYS A 357 13.72 17.89 6.43
N GLN A 358 12.66 18.44 5.84
CA GLN A 358 11.45 18.79 6.58
C GLN A 358 10.62 17.53 6.89
N LEU A 359 9.97 17.52 8.03
CA LEU A 359 9.00 16.51 8.44
C LEU A 359 7.80 17.14 9.16
N VAL A 360 6.71 16.39 9.19
CA VAL A 360 5.49 16.73 9.92
C VAL A 360 5.30 15.70 11.03
N LEU A 361 5.21 16.18 12.27
CA LEU A 361 4.94 15.39 13.46
C LEU A 361 3.48 15.59 13.86
N GLU A 362 2.61 14.70 13.43
CA GLU A 362 1.20 14.68 13.84
C GLU A 362 1.06 14.12 15.25
N LEU A 363 0.13 14.66 16.04
CA LEU A 363 -0.08 14.22 17.42
C LEU A 363 -0.39 12.71 17.49
N ASN A 364 0.38 12.00 18.30
CA ASN A 364 0.32 10.56 18.54
C ASN A 364 0.60 9.68 17.30
N LYS A 365 1.18 10.22 16.22
CA LYS A 365 1.63 9.43 15.07
C LYS A 365 3.16 9.36 15.05
N PRO A 366 3.76 8.16 15.12
CA PRO A 366 5.20 8.02 15.04
C PRO A 366 5.68 8.38 13.62
N ASN A 367 6.77 9.13 13.54
CA ASN A 367 7.47 9.43 12.31
C ASN A 367 8.82 8.69 12.33
N HIS A 368 9.04 7.83 11.32
CA HIS A 368 10.26 7.06 11.18
C HIS A 368 11.20 7.77 10.19
N HIS A 369 12.38 8.13 10.66
CA HIS A 369 13.42 8.74 9.85
C HIS A 369 14.64 7.82 9.79
N ASN A 370 14.99 7.36 8.60
CA ASN A 370 16.22 6.61 8.38
C ASN A 370 17.36 7.59 8.08
N SER A 371 18.43 7.49 8.87
CA SER A 371 19.65 8.29 8.74
C SER A 371 20.87 7.37 8.59
N ALA A 372 22.06 7.93 8.34
CA ALA A 372 23.29 7.14 8.29
C ALA A 372 23.61 6.45 9.63
N SER A 373 23.08 6.98 10.73
CA SER A 373 23.26 6.47 12.10
C SER A 373 22.20 5.43 12.51
N GLY A 374 21.28 5.07 11.61
CA GLY A 374 20.19 4.12 11.85
C GLY A 374 18.80 4.75 11.77
N THR A 375 17.78 4.03 12.27
CA THR A 375 16.39 4.52 12.28
C THR A 375 16.13 5.32 13.55
N MET A 376 15.74 6.59 13.39
CA MET A 376 15.22 7.45 14.44
C MET A 376 13.69 7.45 14.39
N VAL A 377 13.05 7.33 15.55
CA VAL A 377 11.59 7.49 15.70
C VAL A 377 11.31 8.76 16.47
N LEU A 378 10.52 9.65 15.88
CA LEU A 378 10.01 10.86 16.51
C LEU A 378 8.52 10.72 16.78
N LEU A 379 8.08 11.11 17.97
CA LEU A 379 6.66 11.08 18.34
C LEU A 379 6.30 12.38 19.06
N TYR A 380 5.44 13.19 18.43
CA TYR A 380 4.77 14.30 19.08
C TYR A 380 3.57 13.76 19.84
N ARG A 381 3.51 13.97 21.16
CA ARG A 381 2.43 13.46 22.00
C ARG A 381 2.15 14.36 23.19
N ARG A 382 1.08 14.06 23.93
CA ARG A 382 0.82 14.66 25.24
C ARG A 382 1.81 14.12 26.28
N GLU A 383 2.21 14.99 27.20
CA GLU A 383 3.00 14.61 28.35
C GLU A 383 2.18 13.67 29.25
N THR A 384 2.80 12.58 29.71
CA THR A 384 2.18 11.63 30.63
C THR A 384 2.41 12.02 32.09
N ALA A 385 1.56 11.61 33.02
CA ALA A 385 1.80 11.89 34.45
C ALA A 385 3.17 11.35 34.94
N SER A 386 3.64 10.23 34.39
CA SER A 386 4.94 9.63 34.71
C SER A 386 6.14 10.37 34.11
N SER A 387 5.95 11.22 33.09
CA SER A 387 7.06 12.04 32.55
C SER A 387 7.41 13.22 33.45
N LYS A 388 6.48 13.70 34.28
CA LYS A 388 6.74 14.77 35.26
C LYS A 388 7.65 14.35 36.42
N ALA A 389 7.79 13.05 36.68
CA ALA A 389 8.61 12.52 37.79
C ALA A 389 10.06 12.20 37.39
N ALA A 390 10.39 12.27 36.09
CA ALA A 390 11.69 11.85 35.55
C ALA A 390 12.56 13.02 35.05
N ASN A 391 12.02 14.23 35.04
CA ASN A 391 12.72 15.50 34.84
C ASN A 391 12.79 16.23 36.17
#